data_AF-A0A7K4WR96-F1
#
_entry.id   AF-A0A7K4WR96-F1
#
_cell.length_a   1.000
_cell.length_b   1.000
_cell.length_c   1.000
_cell.angle_alpha   90.00
_cell.angle_beta   90.00
_cell.angle_gamma   90.00
#
_symmetry.space_group_name_H-M   'P 1'
#
loop_
_entity.id
_entity.type
_entity.pdbx_description
1 polymer ?
#
loop_
_entity_poly.entity_id
_entity_poly.type
_entity_poly.pdbx_seq_one_letter_code
_entity_poly.pdbx_strand_id
1 'polypeptide(L)'
;KQTRNQEEKMEEGEEDDMTCGDLGNGLGRRPGGVYEGENLQNPYSIRSRKGSGKACNSLLSAKGAEESDAGALPGPKGNNFYDGSLRKPAASSTRQNSCESNTEMSNEELKQRLQEALEEAEILKVELEACQRQLEGKDEALRILQSMAVFNKATSHTKAMLQKTEEEKRTLEKEINILQWEIEFDQDRFKNIEDTWTEKYDRIYCENAAFKEALKQRTEEVKRLKAENAILNEQCLKFLAMLDVKQQKVVQENMSLSKSEITDFTGLELVVLTACTCSTSKGQLCPCTKVAALTRKQLLHLKQETENLKKSKDEAFLVADAFRIAFEQQLMQRKDQALRLAEGIKMKKETKFANWRRLRGTGT
;
A
#
# COMPACT_ATOMS: atom_id res chain seq x y z
N LYS A 1 45.30 62.26 6.34
CA LYS A 1 45.62 61.75 4.99
C LYS A 1 45.15 60.29 4.97
N GLN A 2 43.97 59.93 4.46
CA GLN A 2 43.40 60.02 3.11
C GLN A 2 43.31 58.60 2.54
N THR A 3 42.07 58.08 2.49
CA THR A 3 41.51 57.10 1.52
C THR A 3 42.08 55.67 1.54
N ARG A 4 41.39 54.58 1.17
CA ARG A 4 40.26 54.39 0.25
C ARG A 4 39.72 52.94 0.39
N ASN A 5 38.42 52.77 0.11
CA ASN A 5 37.72 51.50 -0.15
C ASN A 5 38.28 50.72 -1.35
N GLN A 6 38.12 49.39 -1.32
CA GLN A 6 37.63 48.49 -2.39
C GLN A 6 37.48 47.07 -1.77
N GLU A 7 36.27 46.54 -1.58
CA GLU A 7 35.41 45.82 -2.54
C GLU A 7 35.96 44.44 -3.00
N GLU A 8 35.17 43.43 -2.64
CA GLU A 8 34.88 42.17 -3.34
C GLU A 8 36.00 41.14 -3.59
N LYS A 9 35.88 39.99 -2.89
CA LYS A 9 35.66 38.71 -3.59
C LYS A 9 35.00 37.66 -2.70
N MET A 10 33.79 37.32 -3.12
CA MET A 10 33.02 36.13 -2.77
C MET A 10 33.74 34.93 -3.42
N GLU A 11 34.03 33.89 -2.65
CA GLU A 11 34.39 32.57 -3.20
C GLU A 11 33.67 31.53 -2.33
N GLU A 12 32.43 31.25 -2.74
CA GLU A 12 31.68 30.07 -2.33
C GLU A 12 32.35 28.86 -2.99
N GLY A 13 32.97 28.01 -2.17
CA GLY A 13 33.36 26.67 -2.58
C GLY A 13 32.16 25.74 -2.51
N GLU A 14 31.51 25.52 -3.66
CA GLU A 14 30.60 24.41 -3.88
C GLU A 14 31.43 23.11 -3.91
N GLU A 15 31.47 22.39 -2.80
CA GLU A 15 31.93 21.00 -2.78
C GLU A 15 30.73 20.09 -3.08
N ASP A 16 30.61 19.78 -4.37
CA ASP A 16 29.76 18.76 -4.97
C ASP A 16 30.20 17.36 -4.49
N ASP A 17 29.59 16.87 -3.41
CA ASP A 17 29.75 15.50 -2.93
C ASP A 17 28.49 14.67 -3.23
N MET A 18 28.22 14.47 -4.53
CA MET A 18 27.27 13.48 -5.02
C MET A 18 27.99 12.17 -5.33
N THR A 19 28.65 11.57 -4.33
CA THR A 19 29.27 10.23 -4.46
C THR A 19 28.62 9.16 -3.60
N CYS A 20 27.29 8.99 -3.65
CA CYS A 20 26.62 7.76 -3.18
C CYS A 20 25.27 7.55 -3.90
N GLY A 21 25.31 7.36 -5.22
CA GLY A 21 24.16 6.85 -5.97
C GLY A 21 24.00 5.34 -5.73
N ASP A 22 23.27 4.97 -4.67
CA ASP A 22 22.80 3.59 -4.47
C ASP A 22 21.66 3.31 -5.47
N LEU A 23 21.99 2.59 -6.54
CA LEU A 23 21.04 2.13 -7.53
C LEU A 23 20.28 0.94 -6.96
N GLY A 24 19.20 1.24 -6.23
CA GLY A 24 18.26 0.23 -5.73
C GLY A 24 17.81 -0.73 -6.82
N ASN A 25 17.95 -2.04 -6.53
CA ASN A 25 17.54 -3.12 -7.42
C ASN A 25 16.01 -3.14 -7.56
N GLY A 26 15.51 -2.58 -8.67
CA GLY A 26 14.11 -2.71 -9.08
C GLY A 26 13.78 -4.15 -9.50
N LEU A 27 13.27 -4.95 -8.57
CA LEU A 27 12.71 -6.28 -8.86
C LEU A 27 11.20 -6.20 -9.06
N GLY A 28 10.77 -6.40 -10.31
CA GLY A 28 9.60 -7.22 -10.64
C GLY A 28 8.25 -6.50 -10.81
N ARG A 29 7.88 -6.21 -12.06
CA ARG A 29 6.48 -6.28 -12.50
C ARG A 29 6.33 -7.24 -13.68
N ARG A 30 5.41 -8.21 -13.54
CA ARG A 30 5.00 -9.14 -14.60
C ARG A 30 4.11 -8.44 -15.64
N PRO A 31 4.05 -8.95 -16.88
CA PRO A 31 3.41 -8.30 -18.02
C PRO A 31 1.92 -8.61 -18.11
N GLY A 32 1.09 -7.59 -18.35
CA GLY A 32 -0.34 -7.77 -18.60
C GLY A 32 -1.16 -6.51 -18.30
N GLY A 33 -0.93 -5.44 -19.05
CA GLY A 33 -1.75 -4.23 -18.98
C GLY A 33 -1.96 -3.68 -20.39
N VAL A 34 -3.05 -4.12 -21.03
CA VAL A 34 -3.53 -3.53 -22.29
C VAL A 34 -4.25 -2.24 -21.94
N TYR A 35 -3.77 -1.13 -22.50
CA TYR A 35 -4.50 0.14 -22.54
C TYR A 35 -5.49 0.08 -23.71
N GLU A 36 -6.79 0.25 -23.44
CA GLU A 36 -7.73 0.80 -24.43
C GLU A 36 -8.45 1.98 -23.78
N GLY A 37 -8.43 3.10 -24.50
CA GLY A 37 -8.97 4.39 -24.06
C GLY A 37 -10.47 4.55 -24.30
N GLU A 38 -11.03 5.53 -23.60
CA GLU A 38 -12.16 6.43 -23.91
C GLU A 38 -13.28 5.88 -24.82
N ASN A 39 -14.57 5.91 -24.49
CA ASN A 39 -15.33 7.08 -24.02
C ASN A 39 -16.82 6.69 -23.77
N LEU A 40 -17.50 7.49 -22.93
CA LEU A 40 -18.95 7.76 -22.87
C LEU A 40 -19.95 6.87 -22.07
N GLN A 41 -20.58 7.56 -21.10
CA GLN A 41 -22.00 7.55 -20.69
C GLN A 41 -22.53 6.45 -19.73
N ASN A 42 -22.86 6.89 -18.50
CA ASN A 42 -23.81 6.33 -17.53
C ASN A 42 -25.24 6.32 -18.13
N PRO A 43 -26.27 5.48 -17.76
CA PRO A 43 -26.68 5.19 -16.36
C PRO A 43 -27.34 3.81 -16.02
N TYR A 44 -27.38 3.49 -14.71
CA TYR A 44 -28.24 2.55 -13.95
C TYR A 44 -28.69 1.18 -14.55
N SER A 45 -28.33 0.08 -13.88
CA SER A 45 -29.31 -0.94 -13.44
C SER A 45 -28.71 -2.04 -12.56
N ILE A 46 -29.21 -2.12 -11.34
CA ILE A 46 -29.12 -3.27 -10.45
C ILE A 46 -29.97 -4.40 -11.06
N ARG A 47 -29.35 -5.53 -11.40
CA ARG A 47 -30.07 -6.78 -11.67
C ARG A 47 -29.36 -7.97 -11.06
N SER A 48 -29.91 -8.42 -9.94
CA SER A 48 -29.65 -9.74 -9.37
C SER A 48 -30.32 -10.82 -10.22
N ARG A 49 -29.55 -11.83 -10.68
CA ARG A 49 -30.09 -13.16 -11.00
C ARG A 49 -29.00 -14.25 -10.96
N LYS A 50 -29.02 -14.99 -9.84
CA LYS A 50 -28.97 -16.46 -9.68
C LYS A 50 -28.49 -17.34 -10.85
N GLY A 51 -27.47 -18.17 -10.57
CA GLY A 51 -27.12 -19.45 -11.21
C GLY A 51 -25.98 -20.11 -10.41
N SER A 52 -26.24 -21.09 -9.54
CA SER A 52 -26.29 -22.55 -9.76
C SER A 52 -24.97 -23.17 -10.23
N GLY A 53 -24.29 -23.93 -9.35
CA GLY A 53 -23.14 -24.76 -9.70
C GLY A 53 -22.33 -25.32 -8.52
N LYS A 54 -22.75 -26.50 -8.02
CA LYS A 54 -22.02 -27.57 -7.30
C LYS A 54 -20.56 -27.37 -6.81
N ALA A 55 -20.36 -27.63 -5.51
CA ALA A 55 -19.22 -28.36 -4.90
C ALA A 55 -19.71 -28.89 -3.52
N CYS A 56 -19.87 -30.21 -3.33
CA CYS A 56 -18.90 -31.17 -2.78
C CYS A 56 -18.41 -30.85 -1.36
N ASN A 57 -18.92 -31.63 -0.38
CA ASN A 57 -18.32 -32.24 0.83
C ASN A 57 -17.28 -31.42 1.62
N SER A 58 -17.23 -31.36 2.95
CA SER A 58 -17.86 -32.07 4.05
C SER A 58 -17.15 -31.58 5.31
N LEU A 59 -17.85 -31.29 6.41
CA LEU A 59 -17.32 -31.54 7.77
C LEU A 59 -18.47 -31.49 8.79
N LEU A 60 -18.54 -32.59 9.52
CA LEU A 60 -19.50 -32.96 10.55
C LEU A 60 -19.21 -32.21 11.85
N SER A 61 -20.26 -31.90 12.60
CA SER A 61 -20.24 -31.97 14.06
C SER A 61 -21.66 -32.02 14.61
N ALA A 62 -22.11 -33.19 15.04
CA ALA A 62 -23.08 -33.33 16.13
C ALA A 62 -23.29 -34.82 16.49
N LYS A 63 -22.89 -35.15 17.73
CA LYS A 63 -23.61 -36.01 18.68
C LYS A 63 -23.96 -37.44 18.25
N GLY A 64 -23.15 -38.39 18.71
CA GLY A 64 -23.53 -39.81 18.81
C GLY A 64 -24.04 -40.13 20.22
N ALA A 65 -25.24 -40.70 20.28
CA ALA A 65 -25.77 -41.47 21.40
C ALA A 65 -25.80 -42.96 21.00
N GLU A 66 -25.86 -43.81 22.01
CA GLU A 66 -25.63 -45.26 22.08
C GLU A 66 -26.48 -46.13 21.14
N GLU A 67 -25.93 -47.29 20.71
CA GLU A 67 -26.36 -48.65 21.11
C GLU A 67 -25.87 -49.77 20.15
N SER A 68 -25.39 -50.86 20.77
CA SER A 68 -25.51 -52.30 20.44
C SER A 68 -24.97 -52.96 19.14
N ASP A 69 -24.00 -53.86 19.38
CA ASP A 69 -24.04 -55.33 19.19
C ASP A 69 -23.24 -56.05 18.06
N ALA A 70 -22.56 -57.10 18.52
CA ALA A 70 -22.04 -58.32 17.91
C ALA A 70 -21.11 -58.32 16.66
N GLY A 71 -19.90 -58.89 16.86
CA GLY A 71 -19.07 -59.47 15.78
C GLY A 71 -17.71 -59.99 16.27
N ALA A 72 -17.52 -61.31 16.32
CA ALA A 72 -16.40 -62.01 16.95
C ALA A 72 -15.16 -62.23 16.05
N LEU A 73 -13.96 -62.07 16.66
CA LEU A 73 -12.65 -62.79 16.54
C LEU A 73 -11.95 -62.95 15.14
N PRO A 74 -10.61 -63.19 15.02
CA PRO A 74 -9.66 -63.76 15.99
C PRO A 74 -8.29 -63.04 16.15
N GLY A 75 -7.59 -63.32 17.26
CA GLY A 75 -6.34 -62.65 17.67
C GLY A 75 -5.05 -63.21 17.07
N PRO A 76 -3.89 -62.88 17.69
CA PRO A 76 -2.79 -63.83 17.75
C PRO A 76 -2.19 -63.99 19.14
N LYS A 77 -1.61 -65.17 19.27
CA LYS A 77 -1.05 -65.87 20.42
C LYS A 77 0.36 -65.34 20.71
N GLY A 78 0.64 -64.96 21.95
CA GLY A 78 1.97 -64.59 22.44
C GLY A 78 2.19 -65.17 23.83
N ASN A 79 2.99 -66.22 23.91
CA ASN A 79 3.39 -66.90 25.13
C ASN A 79 4.14 -65.96 26.08
N ASN A 80 3.98 -66.14 27.40
CA ASN A 80 5.11 -66.12 28.32
C ASN A 80 4.80 -66.81 29.65
N PHE A 81 5.64 -67.75 30.01
CA PHE A 81 5.84 -68.32 31.34
C PHE A 81 7.04 -67.60 31.98
N TYR A 82 6.91 -67.21 33.25
CA TYR A 82 7.83 -67.33 34.41
C TYR A 82 7.09 -66.65 35.58
N ASP A 83 6.41 -67.41 36.44
CA ASP A 83 6.88 -67.88 37.75
C ASP A 83 7.54 -66.81 38.64
N GLY A 84 6.89 -66.59 39.78
CA GLY A 84 7.15 -65.51 40.74
C GLY A 84 6.19 -65.62 41.92
N SER A 85 6.23 -66.77 42.60
CA SER A 85 5.63 -67.06 43.89
C SER A 85 5.63 -65.90 44.88
N LEU A 86 4.49 -65.59 45.52
CA LEU A 86 4.43 -65.43 46.98
C LEU A 86 2.99 -65.47 47.55
N ARG A 87 2.73 -66.56 48.29
CA ARG A 87 1.91 -66.71 49.52
C ARG A 87 0.46 -66.19 49.59
N LYS A 88 -0.46 -67.17 49.71
CA LYS A 88 -1.70 -67.09 50.51
C LYS A 88 -1.38 -66.94 52.01
N PRO A 89 -2.32 -66.38 52.80
CA PRO A 89 -3.10 -67.20 53.74
C PRO A 89 -4.61 -66.98 53.51
N ALA A 90 -5.42 -68.01 53.27
CA ALA A 90 -5.99 -68.91 54.27
C ALA A 90 -6.88 -68.20 55.32
N ALA A 91 -8.16 -68.08 54.95
CA ALA A 91 -9.39 -68.17 55.75
C ALA A 91 -9.37 -67.83 57.25
N SER A 92 -10.27 -66.92 57.63
CA SER A 92 -11.05 -67.05 58.86
C SER A 92 -12.52 -66.73 58.58
N SER A 93 -13.32 -67.79 58.56
CA SER A 93 -14.77 -67.75 58.72
C SER A 93 -15.08 -67.32 60.16
N THR A 94 -15.90 -66.30 60.34
CA THR A 94 -16.66 -66.10 61.58
C THR A 94 -18.06 -65.66 61.19
N ARG A 95 -18.97 -66.63 61.22
CA ARG A 95 -20.40 -66.42 61.43
C ARG A 95 -20.60 -65.92 62.86
N GLN A 96 -21.34 -64.83 63.03
CA GLN A 96 -22.47 -64.67 63.95
C GLN A 96 -23.02 -63.25 63.75
N ASN A 97 -24.23 -63.11 63.22
CA ASN A 97 -25.51 -63.17 63.92
C ASN A 97 -25.88 -61.82 64.54
N SER A 98 -27.10 -61.41 64.22
CA SER A 98 -27.74 -60.15 64.54
C SER A 98 -27.51 -59.66 65.97
N CYS A 99 -27.02 -58.44 66.10
CA CYS A 99 -27.58 -57.47 67.01
C CYS A 99 -27.73 -56.18 66.22
N GLU A 100 -28.97 -55.86 65.87
CA GLU A 100 -29.46 -54.49 65.72
C GLU A 100 -29.02 -53.71 66.96
N SER A 101 -27.81 -53.20 66.95
CA SER A 101 -27.53 -51.91 67.56
C SER A 101 -27.73 -50.91 66.44
N ASN A 102 -29.01 -50.67 66.14
CA ASN A 102 -29.47 -49.43 65.55
C ASN A 102 -29.13 -48.31 66.55
N THR A 103 -27.85 -48.04 66.78
CA THR A 103 -27.45 -46.63 66.72
C THR A 103 -27.60 -46.31 65.25
N GLU A 104 -28.84 -45.94 64.87
CA GLU A 104 -29.09 -45.17 63.66
C GLU A 104 -27.94 -44.18 63.61
N MET A 105 -27.01 -44.42 62.69
CA MET A 105 -26.00 -43.44 62.35
C MET A 105 -26.80 -42.17 62.20
N SER A 106 -26.54 -41.18 63.07
CA SER A 106 -27.36 -39.98 63.06
C SER A 106 -27.36 -39.46 61.62
N ASN A 107 -28.48 -38.90 61.18
CA ASN A 107 -28.59 -38.43 59.81
C ASN A 107 -27.39 -37.53 59.43
N GLU A 108 -26.86 -36.84 60.44
CA GLU A 108 -25.65 -36.03 60.49
C GLU A 108 -24.35 -36.83 60.26
N GLU A 109 -24.13 -37.97 60.93
CA GLU A 109 -22.97 -38.84 60.69
C GLU A 109 -22.97 -39.47 59.29
N LEU A 110 -24.17 -39.83 58.78
CA LEU A 110 -24.34 -40.34 57.40
C LEU A 110 -24.02 -39.25 56.37
N LYS A 111 -24.48 -38.02 56.60
CA LYS A 111 -24.15 -36.85 55.78
C LYS A 111 -22.66 -36.55 55.82
N GLN A 112 -22.04 -36.61 57.00
CA GLN A 112 -20.60 -36.39 57.16
C GLN A 112 -19.79 -37.44 56.39
N ARG A 113 -20.11 -38.73 56.52
CA ARG A 113 -19.42 -39.78 55.76
C ARG A 113 -19.63 -39.68 54.25
N LEU A 114 -20.82 -39.26 53.81
CA LEU A 114 -21.07 -39.00 52.39
C LEU A 114 -20.20 -37.84 51.89
N GLN A 115 -20.06 -36.79 52.69
CA GLN A 115 -19.20 -35.64 52.36
C GLN A 115 -17.72 -36.03 52.33
N GLU A 116 -17.24 -36.78 53.34
CA GLU A 116 -15.88 -37.31 53.39
C GLU A 116 -15.59 -38.20 52.16
N ALA A 117 -16.52 -39.11 51.81
CA ALA A 117 -16.37 -39.95 50.62
C ALA A 117 -16.37 -39.16 49.30
N LEU A 118 -17.12 -38.05 49.22
CA LEU A 118 -17.09 -37.14 48.06
C LEU A 118 -15.77 -36.37 47.98
N GLU A 119 -15.25 -35.90 49.12
CA GLU A 119 -13.94 -35.24 49.21
C GLU A 119 -12.81 -36.21 48.82
N GLU A 120 -12.83 -37.44 49.32
CA GLU A 120 -11.90 -38.50 48.92
C GLU A 120 -12.01 -38.84 47.43
N ALA A 121 -13.22 -38.92 46.87
CA ALA A 121 -13.43 -39.17 45.45
C ALA A 121 -12.85 -38.04 44.59
N GLU A 122 -12.99 -36.78 45.00
CA GLU A 122 -12.40 -35.65 44.27
C GLU A 122 -10.86 -35.64 44.41
N ILE A 123 -10.32 -35.96 45.58
CA ILE A 123 -8.86 -36.12 45.78
C ILE A 123 -8.32 -37.22 44.87
N LEU A 124 -8.93 -38.40 44.87
CA LEU A 124 -8.52 -39.53 44.02
C LEU A 124 -8.62 -39.21 42.53
N LYS A 125 -9.61 -38.42 42.12
CA LYS A 125 -9.74 -37.95 40.74
C LYS A 125 -8.59 -37.03 40.35
N VAL A 126 -8.22 -36.08 41.22
CA VAL A 126 -7.04 -35.22 41.00
C VAL A 126 -5.75 -36.04 40.97
N GLU A 127 -5.59 -37.02 41.86
CA GLU A 127 -4.45 -37.93 41.86
C GLU A 127 -4.38 -38.81 40.60
N LEU A 128 -5.53 -39.30 40.12
CA LEU A 128 -5.63 -40.05 38.87
C LEU A 128 -5.23 -39.19 37.67
N GLU A 129 -5.72 -37.95 37.59
CA GLU A 129 -5.31 -37.02 36.53
C GLU A 129 -3.81 -36.69 36.60
N ALA A 130 -3.24 -36.56 37.80
CA ALA A 130 -1.80 -36.36 37.99
C ALA A 130 -1.00 -37.58 37.52
N CYS A 131 -1.43 -38.79 37.90
CA CYS A 131 -0.83 -40.05 37.45
C CYS A 131 -0.94 -40.22 35.93
N GLN A 132 -2.07 -39.84 35.34
CA GLN A 132 -2.28 -39.89 33.90
C GLN A 132 -1.33 -38.96 33.15
N ARG A 133 -1.19 -37.69 33.57
CA ARG A 133 -0.20 -36.77 33.00
C ARG A 133 1.23 -37.28 33.16
N GLN A 134 1.53 -37.95 34.29
CA GLN A 134 2.84 -38.57 34.50
C GLN A 134 3.09 -39.75 33.56
N LEU A 135 2.07 -40.57 33.31
CA LEU A 135 2.15 -41.69 32.36
C LEU A 135 2.36 -41.16 30.93
N GLU A 136 1.58 -40.17 30.51
CA GLU A 136 1.74 -39.51 29.20
C GLU A 136 3.16 -38.94 29.03
N GLY A 137 3.72 -38.30 30.06
CA GLY A 137 5.11 -37.83 30.06
C GLY A 137 6.14 -38.96 29.94
N LYS A 138 5.92 -40.10 30.61
CA LYS A 138 6.78 -41.29 30.47
C LYS A 138 6.69 -41.90 29.08
N ASP A 139 5.49 -41.97 28.50
CA ASP A 139 5.28 -42.50 27.16
C ASP A 139 5.94 -41.62 26.09
N GLU A 140 5.90 -40.29 26.25
CA GLU A 140 6.63 -39.36 25.37
C GLU A 140 8.15 -39.55 25.49
N ALA A 141 8.67 -39.63 26.71
CA ALA A 141 10.09 -39.86 26.95
C ALA A 141 10.56 -41.20 26.34
N LEU A 142 9.77 -42.27 26.49
CA LEU A 142 10.05 -43.56 25.87
C LEU A 142 10.04 -43.46 24.34
N ARG A 143 9.10 -42.72 23.76
CA ARG A 143 9.03 -42.50 22.30
C ARG A 143 10.29 -41.80 21.77
N ILE A 144 10.79 -40.80 22.50
CA ILE A 144 12.05 -40.11 22.17
C ILE A 144 13.24 -41.06 22.26
N LEU A 145 13.36 -41.83 23.34
CA LEU A 145 14.46 -42.78 23.53
C LEU A 145 14.47 -43.87 22.45
N GLN A 146 13.29 -44.39 22.08
CA GLN A 146 13.15 -45.36 21.00
C GLN A 146 13.55 -44.76 19.64
N SER A 147 13.11 -43.54 19.32
CA SER A 147 13.49 -42.87 18.07
C SER A 147 15.00 -42.65 17.98
N MET A 148 15.63 -42.26 19.10
CA MET A 148 17.08 -42.07 19.19
C MET A 148 17.85 -43.39 19.05
N ALA A 149 17.34 -44.49 19.62
CA ALA A 149 17.92 -45.82 19.43
C ALA A 149 17.87 -46.29 17.96
N VAL A 150 16.74 -46.05 17.28
CA VAL A 150 16.58 -46.34 15.84
C VAL A 150 17.53 -45.48 15.01
N PHE A 151 17.61 -44.17 15.30
CA PHE A 151 18.54 -43.26 14.64
C PHE A 151 20.00 -43.69 14.83
N ASN A 152 20.39 -44.11 16.04
CA ASN A 152 21.75 -44.58 16.31
C ASN A 152 22.15 -45.80 15.47
N LYS A 153 21.19 -46.67 15.17
CA LYS A 153 21.38 -47.84 14.29
C LYS A 153 21.36 -47.50 12.80
N ALA A 154 20.91 -46.30 12.41
CA ALA A 154 20.84 -45.90 11.01
C ALA A 154 22.23 -45.76 10.37
N THR A 155 22.28 -45.93 9.05
CA THR A 155 23.52 -45.78 8.27
C THR A 155 24.07 -44.36 8.35
N SER A 156 25.40 -44.20 8.18
CA SER A 156 26.04 -42.89 8.16
C SER A 156 25.44 -41.94 7.12
N HIS A 157 25.02 -42.47 5.96
CA HIS A 157 24.36 -41.69 4.91
C HIS A 157 23.02 -41.11 5.39
N THR A 158 22.19 -41.92 6.04
CA THR A 158 20.89 -41.46 6.57
C THR A 158 21.07 -40.37 7.63
N LYS A 159 22.05 -40.53 8.53
CA LYS A 159 22.36 -39.52 9.56
C LYS A 159 22.81 -38.19 8.94
N ALA A 160 23.71 -38.25 7.96
CA ALA A 160 24.20 -37.06 7.26
C ALA A 160 23.10 -36.37 6.44
N MET A 161 22.20 -37.14 5.80
CA MET A 161 21.06 -36.59 5.06
C MET A 161 20.10 -35.84 5.99
N LEU A 162 19.81 -36.39 7.17
CA LEU A 162 18.96 -35.72 8.17
C LEU A 162 19.60 -34.43 8.69
N GLN A 163 20.90 -34.44 9.01
CA GLN A 163 21.61 -33.21 9.39
C GLN A 163 21.57 -32.15 8.29
N LYS A 164 21.76 -32.54 7.03
CA LYS A 164 21.64 -31.63 5.89
C LYS A 164 20.24 -31.02 5.80
N THR A 165 19.18 -31.82 5.98
CA THR A 165 17.80 -31.31 5.98
C THR A 165 17.52 -30.37 7.15
N GLU A 166 18.12 -30.60 8.32
CA GLU A 166 18.02 -29.70 9.47
C GLU A 166 18.76 -28.38 9.24
N GLU A 167 19.90 -28.41 8.54
CA GLU A 167 20.62 -27.21 8.12
C GLU A 167 19.81 -26.40 7.09
N GLU A 168 19.26 -27.06 6.07
CA GLU A 168 18.37 -26.45 5.08
C GLU A 168 17.11 -25.85 5.74
N LYS A 169 16.56 -26.53 6.75
CA LYS A 169 15.45 -25.99 7.55
C LYS A 169 15.88 -24.71 8.28
N ARG A 170 17.06 -24.72 8.93
CA ARG A 170 17.60 -23.53 9.62
C ARG A 170 17.89 -22.37 8.67
N THR A 171 18.30 -22.64 7.42
CA THR A 171 18.48 -21.58 6.42
C THR A 171 17.15 -21.00 5.96
N LEU A 172 16.16 -21.86 5.68
CA LEU A 172 14.82 -21.42 5.31
C LEU A 172 14.14 -20.63 6.43
N GLU A 173 14.31 -21.02 7.70
CA GLU A 173 13.80 -20.27 8.85
C GLU A 173 14.39 -18.84 8.89
N LYS A 174 15.67 -18.65 8.54
CA LYS A 174 16.27 -17.31 8.44
C LYS A 174 15.72 -16.50 7.27
N GLU A 175 15.56 -17.13 6.10
CA GLU A 175 14.96 -16.47 4.93
C GLU A 175 13.52 -16.04 5.21
N ILE A 176 12.72 -16.89 5.87
CA ILE A 176 11.36 -16.56 6.31
C ILE A 176 11.39 -15.35 7.23
N ASN A 177 12.28 -15.32 8.21
CA ASN A 177 12.40 -14.18 9.12
C ASN A 177 12.75 -12.88 8.36
N ILE A 178 13.71 -12.93 7.44
CA ILE A 178 14.09 -11.76 6.62
C ILE A 178 12.91 -11.29 5.77
N LEU A 179 12.24 -12.20 5.07
CA LEU A 179 11.07 -11.87 4.24
C LEU A 179 9.92 -11.30 5.07
N GLN A 180 9.73 -11.80 6.30
CA GLN A 180 8.73 -11.26 7.21
C GLN A 180 9.04 -9.80 7.59
N TRP A 181 10.29 -9.50 7.91
CA TRP A 181 10.75 -8.12 8.14
C TRP A 181 10.57 -7.22 6.91
N GLU A 182 10.93 -7.71 5.72
CA GLU A 182 10.75 -6.96 4.47
C GLU A 182 9.27 -6.66 4.20
N ILE A 183 8.38 -7.62 4.43
CA ILE A 183 6.93 -7.43 4.29
C ILE A 183 6.43 -6.38 5.27
N GLU A 184 6.82 -6.46 6.55
CA GLU A 184 6.40 -5.48 7.57
C GLU A 184 6.92 -4.08 7.25
N PHE A 185 8.17 -3.97 6.81
CA PHE A 185 8.76 -2.71 6.37
C PHE A 185 8.03 -2.10 5.17
N ASP A 186 7.75 -2.91 4.15
CA ASP A 186 7.02 -2.45 2.97
C ASP A 186 5.57 -2.06 3.32
N GLN A 187 4.91 -2.79 4.22
CA GLN A 187 3.57 -2.46 4.71
C GLN A 187 3.55 -1.08 5.39
N ASP A 188 4.51 -0.80 6.27
CA ASP A 188 4.62 0.50 6.93
C ASP A 188 4.90 1.61 5.92
N ARG A 189 5.81 1.37 4.96
CA ARG A 189 6.09 2.31 3.87
C ARG A 189 4.84 2.62 3.03
N PHE A 190 4.06 1.60 2.67
CA PHE A 190 2.83 1.80 1.89
C PHE A 190 1.79 2.59 2.68
N LYS A 191 1.60 2.27 3.97
CA LYS A 191 0.69 2.99 4.83
C LYS A 191 1.05 4.47 4.94
N ASN A 192 2.32 4.80 5.14
CA ASN A 192 2.78 6.19 5.18
C ASN A 192 2.53 6.94 3.86
N ILE A 193 2.70 6.26 2.72
CA ILE A 193 2.39 6.82 1.40
C ILE A 193 0.88 7.07 1.25
N GLU A 194 0.04 6.10 1.62
CA GLU A 194 -1.43 6.21 1.60
C GLU A 194 -1.92 7.37 2.47
N ASP A 195 -1.41 7.51 3.69
CA ASP A 195 -1.76 8.60 4.62
C ASP A 195 -1.37 9.96 4.02
N THR A 196 -0.16 10.08 3.48
CA THR A 196 0.33 11.31 2.82
C THR A 196 -0.53 11.71 1.62
N TRP A 197 -0.93 10.74 0.80
CA TRP A 197 -1.78 11.01 -0.36
C TRP A 197 -3.20 11.38 0.03
N THR A 198 -3.74 10.76 1.08
CA THR A 198 -5.04 11.11 1.64
C THR A 198 -5.06 12.55 2.13
N GLU A 199 -4.05 12.97 2.90
CA GLU A 199 -3.93 14.36 3.36
C GLU A 199 -3.82 15.36 2.19
N LYS A 200 -3.02 15.05 1.17
CA LYS A 200 -2.90 15.89 -0.03
C LYS A 200 -4.24 16.02 -0.76
N TYR A 201 -4.97 14.91 -0.88
CA TYR A 201 -6.29 14.89 -1.50
C TYR A 201 -7.28 15.77 -0.72
N ASP A 202 -7.34 15.60 0.60
CA ASP A 202 -8.25 16.36 1.47
C ASP A 202 -7.94 17.86 1.43
N ARG A 203 -6.66 18.23 1.41
CA ARG A 203 -6.24 19.64 1.26
C ARG A 203 -6.73 20.23 -0.05
N ILE A 204 -6.49 19.56 -1.18
CA ILE A 204 -6.94 20.02 -2.50
C ILE A 204 -8.47 20.09 -2.56
N TYR A 205 -9.16 19.13 -1.95
CA TYR A 205 -10.62 19.15 -1.88
C TYR A 205 -11.14 20.38 -1.14
N CYS A 206 -10.55 20.71 0.02
CA CYS A 206 -10.89 21.91 0.80
C CYS A 206 -10.57 23.20 0.02
N GLU A 207 -9.39 23.27 -0.61
CA GLU A 207 -9.00 24.43 -1.43
C GLU A 207 -9.95 24.64 -2.60
N ASN A 208 -10.34 23.58 -3.31
CA ASN A 208 -11.30 23.65 -4.41
C ASN A 208 -12.68 24.13 -3.94
N ALA A 209 -13.13 23.68 -2.76
CA ALA A 209 -14.37 24.19 -2.17
C ALA A 209 -14.27 25.69 -1.86
N ALA A 210 -13.15 26.14 -1.28
CA ALA A 210 -12.91 27.55 -1.01
C ALA A 210 -12.87 28.40 -2.30
N PHE A 211 -12.19 27.92 -3.34
CA PHE A 211 -12.16 28.61 -4.65
C PHE A 211 -13.54 28.69 -5.30
N LYS A 212 -14.36 27.64 -5.18
CA LYS A 212 -15.72 27.64 -5.71
C LYS A 212 -16.60 28.69 -5.03
N GLU A 213 -16.52 28.81 -3.70
CA GLU A 213 -17.25 29.84 -2.96
C GLU A 213 -16.72 31.25 -3.27
N ALA A 214 -15.39 31.44 -3.36
CA ALA A 214 -14.80 32.70 -3.75
C ALA A 214 -15.24 33.14 -5.17
N LEU A 215 -15.27 32.21 -6.12
CA LEU A 215 -15.74 32.48 -7.48
C LEU A 215 -17.22 32.87 -7.50
N LYS A 216 -18.05 32.21 -6.69
CA LYS A 216 -19.47 32.54 -6.54
C LYS A 216 -19.64 33.97 -5.99
N GLN A 217 -18.92 34.31 -4.92
CA GLN A 217 -18.92 35.66 -4.35
C GLN A 217 -18.50 36.73 -5.37
N ARG A 218 -17.40 36.49 -6.12
CA ARG A 218 -16.96 37.42 -7.17
C ARG A 218 -17.96 37.54 -8.30
N THR A 219 -18.64 36.46 -8.66
CA THR A 219 -19.71 36.49 -9.67
C THR A 219 -20.90 37.32 -9.21
N GLU A 220 -21.29 37.21 -7.93
CA GLU A 220 -22.36 38.01 -7.33
C GLU A 220 -21.97 39.50 -7.22
N GLU A 221 -20.72 39.80 -6.87
CA GLU A 221 -20.16 41.16 -6.87
C GLU A 221 -20.22 41.79 -8.26
N VAL A 222 -19.77 41.07 -9.30
CA VAL A 222 -19.83 41.55 -10.69
C VAL A 222 -21.28 41.80 -11.14
N LYS A 223 -22.23 40.93 -10.77
CA LYS A 223 -23.66 41.15 -11.06
C LYS A 223 -24.18 42.43 -10.40
N ARG A 224 -23.81 42.67 -9.15
CA ARG A 224 -24.19 43.88 -8.40
C ARG A 224 -23.61 45.14 -9.03
N LEU A 225 -22.31 45.15 -9.34
CA LEU A 225 -21.64 46.27 -10.00
C LEU A 225 -22.23 46.55 -11.39
N LYS A 226 -22.58 45.52 -12.16
CA LYS A 226 -23.27 45.68 -13.45
C LYS A 226 -24.63 46.35 -13.28
N ALA A 227 -25.41 45.96 -12.27
CA ALA A 227 -26.70 46.57 -11.98
C ALA A 227 -26.55 48.04 -11.55
N GLU A 228 -25.59 48.34 -10.68
CA GLU A 228 -25.29 49.71 -10.25
C GLU A 228 -24.82 50.61 -11.40
N ASN A 229 -23.92 50.10 -12.25
CA ASN A 229 -23.46 50.81 -13.45
C ASN A 229 -24.63 51.09 -14.42
N ALA A 230 -25.56 50.14 -14.59
CA ALA A 230 -26.76 50.36 -15.40
C ALA A 230 -27.64 51.49 -14.83
N ILE A 231 -27.86 51.53 -13.51
CA ILE A 231 -28.62 52.59 -12.83
C ILE A 231 -27.92 53.94 -12.98
N LEU A 232 -26.60 54.00 -12.76
CA LEU A 232 -25.82 55.24 -12.91
C LEU A 232 -25.85 55.74 -14.36
N ASN A 233 -25.74 54.86 -15.35
CA ASN A 233 -25.88 55.24 -16.76
C ASN A 233 -27.26 55.80 -17.07
N GLU A 234 -28.32 55.19 -16.53
CA GLU A 234 -29.68 55.70 -16.69
C GLU A 234 -29.83 57.10 -16.05
N GLN A 235 -29.28 57.31 -14.85
CA GLN A 235 -29.26 58.62 -14.20
C GLN A 235 -28.48 59.65 -15.01
N CYS A 236 -27.30 59.30 -15.54
CA CYS A 236 -26.51 60.17 -16.42
C CYS A 236 -27.31 60.59 -17.66
N LEU A 237 -28.05 59.65 -18.28
CA LEU A 237 -28.91 59.95 -19.43
C LEU A 237 -30.07 60.89 -19.05
N LYS A 238 -30.69 60.69 -17.88
CA LYS A 238 -31.73 61.60 -17.38
C LYS A 238 -31.19 63.01 -17.13
N PHE A 239 -30.03 63.14 -16.50
CA PHE A 239 -29.38 64.44 -16.30
C PHE A 239 -29.02 65.11 -17.62
N LEU A 240 -28.46 64.36 -18.57
CA LEU A 240 -28.17 64.86 -19.93
C LEU A 240 -29.41 65.38 -20.65
N ALA A 241 -30.56 64.72 -20.49
CA ALA A 241 -31.83 65.13 -21.10
C ALA A 241 -32.42 66.40 -20.47
N MET A 242 -32.01 66.77 -19.24
CA MET A 242 -32.44 68.00 -18.56
C MET A 242 -31.57 69.22 -18.90
N LEU A 243 -30.46 69.06 -19.63
CA LEU A 243 -29.58 70.17 -20.05
C LEU A 243 -30.08 70.85 -21.33
N ASP A 244 -29.65 72.10 -21.56
CA ASP A 244 -29.89 72.80 -22.83
C ASP A 244 -29.15 72.13 -23.99
N VAL A 245 -29.69 72.21 -25.21
CA VAL A 245 -29.19 71.57 -26.43
C VAL A 245 -27.74 71.96 -26.73
N LYS A 246 -27.35 73.20 -26.44
CA LYS A 246 -25.95 73.65 -26.60
C LYS A 246 -25.01 72.97 -25.59
N GLN A 247 -25.46 72.79 -24.35
CA GLN A 247 -24.68 72.11 -23.29
C GLN A 247 -24.60 70.60 -23.54
N GLN A 248 -25.70 69.98 -23.97
CA GLN A 248 -25.75 68.56 -24.31
C GLN A 248 -24.77 68.21 -25.43
N LYS A 249 -24.66 69.07 -26.44
CA LYS A 249 -23.73 68.90 -27.57
C LYS A 249 -22.26 68.93 -27.10
N VAL A 250 -21.90 69.87 -26.24
CA VAL A 250 -20.54 69.95 -25.65
C VAL A 250 -20.22 68.71 -24.81
N VAL A 251 -21.18 68.18 -24.04
CA VAL A 251 -20.94 66.98 -23.21
C VAL A 251 -20.84 65.70 -24.06
N GLN A 252 -21.65 65.56 -25.11
CA GLN A 252 -21.54 64.43 -26.06
C GLN A 252 -20.23 64.46 -26.87
N GLU A 253 -19.81 65.65 -27.32
CA GLU A 253 -18.52 65.82 -28.02
C GLU A 253 -17.34 65.43 -27.12
N ASN A 254 -17.35 65.79 -25.83
CA ASN A 254 -16.32 65.36 -24.88
C ASN A 254 -16.36 63.84 -24.56
N MET A 255 -17.55 63.24 -24.42
CA MET A 255 -17.70 61.80 -24.14
C MET A 255 -17.37 60.89 -25.33
N SER A 256 -17.46 61.41 -26.56
CA SER A 256 -17.10 60.69 -27.78
C SER A 256 -15.60 60.72 -28.05
N LEU A 257 -14.90 61.80 -27.70
CA LEU A 257 -13.45 61.92 -27.83
C LEU A 257 -12.69 60.84 -27.04
N SER A 258 -13.18 60.43 -25.87
CA SER A 258 -12.53 59.42 -25.03
C SER A 258 -12.60 58.00 -25.61
N LYS A 259 -13.44 57.75 -26.63
CA LYS A 259 -13.57 56.42 -27.27
C LYS A 259 -12.72 56.26 -28.52
N SER A 260 -12.38 57.32 -29.25
CA SER A 260 -11.73 57.23 -30.56
C SER A 260 -10.20 57.32 -30.53
N GLU A 261 -9.61 57.90 -29.49
CA GLU A 261 -8.14 58.10 -29.38
C GLU A 261 -7.44 57.02 -28.55
N ILE A 262 -8.22 56.11 -27.93
CA ILE A 262 -7.76 55.17 -26.89
C ILE A 262 -7.83 53.69 -27.35
N THR A 263 -8.40 53.41 -28.53
CA THR A 263 -8.69 52.04 -28.98
C THR A 263 -7.47 51.16 -29.27
N ASP A 264 -6.27 51.75 -29.39
CA ASP A 264 -5.04 51.00 -29.71
C ASP A 264 -4.18 50.66 -28.49
N PHE A 265 -4.62 51.04 -27.28
CA PHE A 265 -3.88 50.76 -26.04
C PHE A 265 -4.56 49.65 -25.25
N THR A 266 -3.84 48.57 -24.99
CA THR A 266 -4.26 47.56 -24.01
C THR A 266 -4.51 48.21 -22.65
N GLY A 267 -5.43 47.67 -21.83
CA GLY A 267 -5.80 48.27 -20.54
C GLY A 267 -4.61 48.51 -19.58
N LEU A 268 -3.51 47.78 -19.77
CA LEU A 268 -2.23 47.97 -19.07
C LEU A 268 -1.40 49.16 -19.58
N GLU A 269 -1.49 49.49 -20.86
CA GLU A 269 -0.84 50.66 -21.47
C GLU A 269 -1.58 51.95 -21.05
N LEU A 270 -2.91 51.90 -20.93
CA LEU A 270 -3.75 52.98 -20.43
C LEU A 270 -3.40 53.45 -19.01
N VAL A 271 -3.02 52.54 -18.12
CA VAL A 271 -2.55 52.87 -16.76
C VAL A 271 -1.23 53.64 -16.80
N VAL A 272 -0.37 53.36 -17.78
CA VAL A 272 0.89 54.09 -17.99
C VAL A 272 0.62 55.49 -18.57
N LEU A 273 -0.45 55.65 -19.36
CA LEU A 273 -0.86 56.95 -19.90
C LEU A 273 -1.29 57.93 -18.80
N THR A 274 -1.92 57.44 -17.72
CA THR A 274 -2.46 58.28 -16.63
C THR A 274 -1.46 58.56 -15.51
N ALA A 275 -0.31 57.86 -15.46
CA ALA A 275 0.67 58.01 -14.39
C ALA A 275 1.58 59.24 -14.56
N CYS A 276 1.66 59.83 -15.76
CA CYS A 276 2.51 60.99 -16.01
C CYS A 276 1.74 62.30 -15.80
N THR A 277 2.27 63.19 -14.96
CA THR A 277 1.67 64.49 -14.62
C THR A 277 2.11 65.65 -15.53
N CYS A 278 2.90 65.36 -16.58
CA CYS A 278 3.37 66.38 -17.50
C CYS A 278 2.20 67.08 -18.22
N SER A 279 2.12 68.40 -18.12
CA SER A 279 1.09 69.19 -18.78
C SER A 279 1.41 69.33 -20.27
N THR A 280 0.68 68.66 -21.16
CA THR A 280 0.74 68.90 -22.60
C THR A 280 -0.39 69.80 -23.06
N SER A 281 -0.04 70.87 -23.77
CA SER A 281 -1.00 71.73 -24.47
C SER A 281 -1.45 71.05 -25.77
N LYS A 282 -2.77 71.01 -26.02
CA LYS A 282 -3.42 70.46 -27.23
C LYS A 282 -3.24 68.95 -27.45
N GLY A 283 -3.94 68.12 -26.67
CA GLY A 283 -4.31 66.75 -27.07
C GLY A 283 -3.19 65.73 -27.33
N GLN A 284 -1.92 66.12 -27.26
CA GLN A 284 -0.80 65.23 -27.55
C GLN A 284 -0.25 64.59 -26.27
N LEU A 285 -0.02 63.28 -26.30
CA LEU A 285 0.65 62.55 -25.22
C LEU A 285 2.07 63.08 -25.01
N CYS A 286 2.46 63.29 -23.76
CA CYS A 286 3.80 63.77 -23.45
C CYS A 286 4.87 62.72 -23.86
N PRO A 287 6.12 63.14 -24.15
CA PRO A 287 7.18 62.21 -24.54
C PRO A 287 7.45 61.11 -23.50
N CYS A 288 7.35 61.44 -22.21
CA CYS A 288 7.53 60.49 -21.11
C CYS A 288 6.50 59.36 -21.18
N THR A 289 5.24 59.71 -21.39
CA THR A 289 4.13 58.78 -21.57
C THR A 289 4.32 57.88 -22.80
N LYS A 290 4.75 58.45 -23.94
CA LYS A 290 5.01 57.67 -25.16
C LYS A 290 6.11 56.64 -24.97
N VAL A 291 7.23 57.05 -24.36
CA VAL A 291 8.36 56.15 -24.10
C VAL A 291 7.98 55.07 -23.09
N ALA A 292 7.25 55.43 -22.03
CA ALA A 292 6.77 54.49 -21.03
C ALA A 292 5.78 53.46 -21.61
N ALA A 293 4.85 53.89 -22.47
CA ALA A 293 3.93 52.99 -23.16
C ALA A 293 4.67 52.03 -24.12
N LEU A 294 5.63 52.55 -24.91
CA LEU A 294 6.44 51.73 -25.83
C LEU A 294 7.30 50.70 -25.09
N THR A 295 7.95 51.11 -24.00
CA THR A 295 8.77 50.19 -23.17
C THR A 295 7.90 49.15 -22.46
N ARG A 296 6.71 49.53 -21.98
CA ARG A 296 5.72 48.58 -21.41
C ARG A 296 5.29 47.54 -22.45
N LYS A 297 5.03 47.97 -23.69
CA LYS A 297 4.68 47.10 -24.81
C LYS A 297 5.81 46.12 -25.14
N GLN A 298 7.05 46.61 -25.19
CA GLN A 298 8.24 45.77 -25.39
C GLN A 298 8.44 44.76 -24.25
N LEU A 299 8.24 45.18 -23.00
CA LEU A 299 8.35 44.30 -21.83
C LEU A 299 7.31 43.17 -21.88
N LEU A 300 6.06 43.48 -22.25
CA LEU A 300 5.02 42.47 -22.41
C LEU A 300 5.36 41.48 -23.54
N HIS A 301 5.86 41.98 -24.68
CA HIS A 301 6.33 41.13 -25.77
C HIS A 301 7.44 40.18 -25.31
N LEU A 302 8.49 40.71 -24.66
CA LEU A 302 9.60 39.90 -24.15
C LEU A 302 9.13 38.89 -23.10
N LYS A 303 8.18 39.26 -22.23
CA LYS A 303 7.60 38.34 -21.25
C LYS A 303 6.88 37.18 -21.94
N GLN A 304 6.09 37.46 -22.96
CA GLN A 304 5.43 36.42 -23.75
C GLN A 304 6.45 35.49 -24.43
N GLU A 305 7.51 36.06 -25.00
CA GLU A 305 8.59 35.31 -25.64
C GLU A 305 9.33 34.41 -24.63
N THR A 306 9.62 34.90 -23.43
CA THR A 306 10.22 34.08 -22.36
C THR A 306 9.32 32.93 -21.91
N GLU A 307 8.00 33.14 -21.85
CA GLU A 307 7.05 32.09 -21.50
C GLU A 307 6.99 31.01 -22.59
N ASN A 308 7.00 31.43 -23.86
CA ASN A 308 7.03 30.51 -24.99
C ASN A 308 8.34 29.70 -25.03
N LEU A 309 9.48 30.34 -24.77
CA LEU A 309 10.77 29.65 -24.67
C LEU A 309 10.79 28.66 -23.50
N LYS A 310 10.19 29.01 -22.36
CA LYS A 310 10.06 28.09 -21.23
C LYS A 310 9.23 26.86 -21.60
N LYS A 311 8.09 27.04 -22.26
CA LYS A 311 7.27 25.93 -22.77
C LYS A 311 8.05 25.04 -23.74
N SER A 312 8.77 25.64 -24.69
CA SER A 312 9.61 24.91 -25.65
C SER A 312 10.74 24.12 -24.96
N LYS A 313 11.37 24.69 -23.91
CA LYS A 313 12.37 23.99 -23.10
C LYS A 313 11.76 22.78 -22.39
N ASP A 314 10.58 22.95 -21.78
CA ASP A 314 9.90 21.88 -21.04
C ASP A 314 9.51 20.74 -21.99
N GLU A 315 9.01 21.06 -23.19
CA GLU A 315 8.73 20.08 -24.25
C GLU A 315 9.99 19.33 -24.70
N ALA A 316 11.12 20.04 -24.91
CA ALA A 316 12.38 19.42 -25.27
C ALA A 316 12.89 18.47 -24.18
N PHE A 317 12.68 18.81 -22.90
CA PHE A 317 13.03 17.95 -21.77
C PHE A 317 12.19 16.66 -21.75
N LEU A 318 10.88 16.77 -21.95
CA LEU A 318 9.98 15.61 -22.05
C LEU A 318 10.36 14.69 -23.22
N VAL A 319 10.69 15.28 -24.37
CA VAL A 319 11.13 14.52 -25.55
C VAL A 319 12.46 13.82 -25.29
N ALA A 320 13.42 14.50 -24.65
CA ALA A 320 14.70 13.89 -24.29
C ALA A 320 14.53 12.70 -23.32
N ASP A 321 13.64 12.84 -22.32
CA ASP A 321 13.34 11.74 -21.40
C ASP A 321 12.65 10.56 -22.10
N ALA A 322 11.73 10.83 -23.03
CA ALA A 322 11.11 9.80 -23.85
C ALA A 322 12.15 9.02 -24.68
N PHE A 323 13.12 9.71 -25.28
CA PHE A 323 14.22 9.06 -26.00
C PHE A 323 15.11 8.23 -25.07
N ARG A 324 15.44 8.76 -23.89
CA ARG A 324 16.21 8.03 -22.87
C ARG A 324 15.51 6.72 -22.49
N ILE A 325 14.22 6.78 -22.16
CA ILE A 325 13.41 5.60 -21.81
C ILE A 325 13.35 4.60 -22.97
N ALA A 326 13.10 5.08 -24.20
CA ALA A 326 13.05 4.21 -25.37
C ALA A 326 14.39 3.51 -25.64
N PHE A 327 15.50 4.22 -25.42
CA PHE A 327 16.85 3.66 -25.56
C PHE A 327 17.13 2.59 -24.50
N GLU A 328 16.79 2.85 -23.24
CA GLU A 328 16.91 1.87 -22.14
C GLU A 328 16.07 0.61 -22.42
N GLN A 329 14.84 0.78 -22.90
CA GLN A 329 13.99 -0.35 -23.29
C GLN A 329 14.62 -1.17 -24.42
N GLN A 330 15.19 -0.53 -25.44
CA GLN A 330 15.89 -1.23 -26.52
C GLN A 330 17.12 -2.00 -26.01
N LEU A 331 17.91 -1.40 -25.10
CA LEU A 331 19.06 -2.07 -24.48
C LEU A 331 18.63 -3.31 -23.67
N MET A 332 17.57 -3.19 -22.88
CA MET A 332 17.03 -4.31 -22.11
C MET A 332 16.52 -5.43 -23.03
N GLN A 333 15.78 -5.11 -24.09
CA GLN A 333 15.33 -6.10 -25.07
C GLN A 333 16.49 -6.81 -25.76
N ARG A 334 17.54 -6.07 -26.15
CA ARG A 334 18.75 -6.66 -26.77
C ARG A 334 19.50 -7.57 -25.80
N LYS A 335 19.62 -7.17 -24.53
CA LYS A 335 20.23 -7.97 -23.47
C LYS A 335 19.46 -9.28 -23.27
N ASP A 336 18.14 -9.22 -23.19
CA ASP A 336 17.29 -10.40 -23.02
C ASP A 336 17.37 -11.36 -24.22
N GLN A 337 17.40 -10.81 -25.45
CA GLN A 337 17.61 -11.62 -26.66
C GLN A 337 18.98 -12.31 -26.65
N ALA A 338 20.04 -11.59 -26.24
CA ALA A 338 21.38 -12.16 -26.14
C ALA A 338 21.46 -13.29 -25.10
N LEU A 339 20.80 -13.12 -23.95
CA LEU A 339 20.71 -14.16 -22.92
C LEU A 339 20.00 -15.41 -23.44
N ARG A 340 18.84 -15.25 -24.10
CA ARG A 340 18.10 -16.38 -24.71
C ARG A 340 18.91 -17.11 -25.78
N LEU A 341 19.68 -16.37 -26.59
CA LEU A 341 20.58 -16.97 -27.58
C LEU A 341 21.73 -17.74 -26.91
N ALA A 342 22.32 -17.20 -25.85
CA ALA A 342 23.37 -17.87 -25.08
C ALA A 342 22.88 -19.18 -24.45
N GLU A 343 21.68 -19.16 -23.84
CA GLU A 343 21.02 -20.37 -23.32
C GLU A 343 20.74 -21.40 -24.42
N GLY A 344 20.20 -20.96 -25.56
CA GLY A 344 19.96 -21.83 -26.71
C GLY A 344 21.24 -22.48 -27.26
N ILE A 345 22.36 -21.74 -27.29
CA ILE A 345 23.67 -22.27 -27.67
C ILE A 345 24.16 -23.30 -26.64
N LYS A 346 23.99 -23.03 -25.34
CA LYS A 346 24.37 -23.96 -24.26
C LYS A 346 23.59 -25.28 -24.37
N MET A 347 22.27 -25.21 -24.52
CA MET A 347 21.41 -26.40 -24.69
C MET A 347 21.76 -27.19 -25.96
N LYS A 348 22.07 -26.51 -27.07
CA LYS A 348 22.54 -27.17 -28.30
C LYS A 348 23.89 -27.86 -28.11
N LYS A 349 24.83 -27.26 -27.37
CA LYS A 349 26.13 -27.87 -27.06
C LYS A 349 25.96 -29.11 -26.18
N GLU A 350 25.13 -29.03 -25.14
CA GLU A 350 24.81 -30.16 -24.25
C GLU A 350 24.13 -31.29 -25.02
N THR A 351 23.18 -30.98 -25.90
CA THR A 351 22.49 -31.96 -26.75
C THR A 351 23.45 -32.62 -27.75
N LYS A 352 24.32 -31.84 -28.41
CA LYS A 352 25.37 -32.38 -29.29
C LYS A 352 26.34 -33.27 -28.53
N PHE A 353 26.74 -32.88 -27.33
CA PHE A 353 27.63 -33.67 -26.48
C PHE A 353 26.97 -34.98 -26.01
N ALA A 354 25.69 -34.94 -25.62
CA ALA A 354 24.92 -36.14 -25.29
C ALA A 354 24.73 -37.08 -26.49
N ASN A 355 24.50 -36.54 -27.69
CA ASN A 355 24.40 -37.31 -28.91
C ASN A 355 25.75 -37.95 -29.32
N TRP A 356 26.85 -37.19 -29.20
CA TRP A 356 28.21 -37.68 -29.46
C TRP A 356 28.67 -38.75 -28.46
N ARG A 357 28.15 -38.74 -27.22
CA ARG A 357 28.32 -39.86 -26.28
C ARG A 357 27.52 -41.09 -26.68
N ARG A 358 26.27 -40.93 -27.13
CA ARG A 358 25.44 -42.05 -27.61
C ARG A 358 26.04 -42.75 -28.82
N LEU A 359 26.52 -42.01 -29.83
CA LEU A 359 27.16 -42.60 -31.02
C LEU A 359 28.46 -43.38 -30.71
N ARG A 360 29.17 -43.05 -29.63
CA ARG A 360 30.41 -43.76 -29.25
C ARG A 360 30.15 -45.03 -28.42
N GLY A 361 28.92 -45.22 -27.93
CA GLY A 361 28.51 -46.40 -27.16
C GLY A 361 27.92 -47.53 -28.01
N THR A 362 27.77 -47.35 -29.32
CA THR A 362 27.21 -48.34 -30.26
C THR A 362 28.26 -48.90 -31.22
N GLY A 363 29.48 -49.14 -30.71
CA GLY A 363 30.57 -49.77 -31.44
C GLY A 363 31.10 -50.96 -30.66
N THR A 364 30.36 -52.06 -30.65
CA THR A 364 30.79 -53.41 -30.26
C THR A 364 30.10 -54.41 -31.16
#